data_AF-A0ABD3I3Z9-F1
#
_entry.id   AF-A0ABD3I3Z9-F1
#
_cell.length_a   1.000
_cell.length_b   1.000
_cell.length_c   1.000
_cell.angle_alpha   90.00
_cell.angle_beta   90.00
_cell.angle_gamma   90.00
#
_symmetry.space_group_name_H-M   'P 1'
#
loop_
_entity.id
_entity.type
_entity.pdbx_description
1 polymer ?
#
loop_
_entity_poly.entity_id
_entity_poly.type
_entity_poly.pdbx_seq_one_letter_code
_entity_poly.pdbx_strand_id
1 'polypeptide(L)'
;MSRTAERGFTIPAPIDSSYCHPTSTQFKIVTQSAFSGGGTYQVQDLGGNLVLKFVKSSFLSSNQVVHDANGNPVVILKKKTFSARGKWDAFRGNKKAHEPGDLLFSMEKASLIPWKSSFRIQLPGNASDEFTLRYNGWASHFKLHHNGAVIAEADMKRKFLSNSQLIVTAKAGVDQAFLASVLVIYREWQKSQQAASSGGAAGGMAAGGGGGTV
;
A
#
# COMPACT_ATOMS: atom_id res chain seq x y z
N MET A 1 -31.74 -11.59 33.19
CA MET A 1 -31.51 -10.27 32.57
C MET A 1 -30.23 -10.37 31.74
N SER A 2 -30.38 -10.60 30.44
CA SER A 2 -29.27 -10.80 29.51
C SER A 2 -28.59 -9.47 29.24
N ARG A 3 -27.31 -9.33 29.63
CA ARG A 3 -26.49 -8.20 29.18
C ARG A 3 -26.25 -8.37 27.69
N THR A 4 -26.90 -7.52 26.89
CA THR A 4 -26.47 -7.23 25.53
C THR A 4 -25.03 -6.72 25.63
N ALA A 5 -24.07 -7.53 25.19
CA ALA A 5 -22.71 -7.05 24.96
C ALA A 5 -22.79 -6.02 23.82
N GLU A 6 -22.66 -4.74 24.16
CA GLU A 6 -22.29 -3.76 23.15
C GLU A 6 -20.98 -4.25 22.53
N ARG A 7 -21.02 -4.73 21.28
CA ARG A 7 -19.81 -4.96 20.52
C ARG A 7 -19.20 -3.59 20.31
N GLY A 8 -18.27 -3.23 21.20
CA GLY A 8 -17.43 -2.05 21.01
C GLY A 8 -16.86 -2.09 19.60
N PHE A 9 -16.83 -0.93 18.95
CA PHE A 9 -16.16 -0.76 17.66
C PHE A 9 -14.66 -1.01 17.88
N THR A 10 -14.23 -2.25 17.71
CA THR A 10 -12.82 -2.64 17.82
C THR A 10 -12.18 -2.55 16.45
N ILE A 11 -11.17 -1.70 16.30
CA ILE A 11 -10.37 -1.63 15.08
C ILE A 11 -9.37 -2.81 15.10
N PRO A 12 -9.37 -3.69 14.10
CA PRO A 12 -8.38 -4.77 14.03
C PRO A 12 -6.95 -4.24 13.92
N ALA A 13 -5.99 -5.05 14.38
CA ALA A 13 -4.55 -4.84 14.21
C ALA A 13 -3.95 -5.95 13.31
N PRO A 14 -4.03 -5.82 11.96
CA PRO A 14 -3.71 -6.93 11.06
C PRO A 14 -2.25 -7.38 11.07
N ILE A 15 -1.31 -6.50 11.41
CA ILE A 15 0.11 -6.84 11.48
C ILE A 15 0.48 -7.18 12.91
N ASP A 16 0.40 -6.20 13.81
CA ASP A 16 0.74 -6.38 15.22
C ASP A 16 0.19 -5.23 16.08
N SER A 17 -0.33 -5.57 17.26
CA SER A 17 -0.87 -4.58 18.21
C SER A 17 0.19 -3.65 18.80
N SER A 18 1.47 -4.01 18.75
CA SER A 18 2.59 -3.12 19.12
C SER A 18 2.72 -1.89 18.23
N TYR A 19 2.13 -1.91 17.02
CA TYR A 19 2.02 -0.74 16.15
C TYR A 19 0.76 0.11 16.40
N CYS A 20 -0.05 -0.23 17.40
CA CYS A 20 -1.23 0.53 17.78
C CYS A 20 -0.90 1.52 18.89
N HIS A 21 -1.22 2.79 18.68
CA HIS A 21 -1.04 3.82 19.69
C HIS A 21 -2.34 4.06 20.48
N PRO A 22 -2.25 4.39 21.79
CA PRO A 22 -3.43 4.64 22.64
C PRO A 22 -4.13 5.96 22.28
N THR A 23 -3.44 6.85 21.57
CA THR A 23 -3.95 8.14 21.12
C THR A 23 -3.83 8.25 19.60
N SER A 24 -4.48 9.26 19.03
CA SER A 24 -4.26 9.59 17.62
C SER A 24 -2.78 9.95 17.38
N THR A 25 -2.23 9.44 16.29
CA THR A 25 -0.81 9.60 15.94
C THR A 25 -0.69 10.14 14.52
N GLN A 26 0.33 10.96 14.29
CA GLN A 26 0.72 11.41 12.96
C GLN A 26 2.12 10.91 12.63
N PHE A 27 2.32 10.48 11.38
CA PHE A 27 3.60 10.01 10.88
C PHE A 27 3.76 10.34 9.39
N LYS A 28 4.95 10.10 8.85
CA LYS A 28 5.32 10.46 7.47
C LYS A 28 5.71 9.21 6.69
N ILE A 29 5.27 9.09 5.44
CA ILE A 29 5.79 8.11 4.49
C ILE A 29 6.59 8.84 3.42
N VAL A 30 7.90 8.66 3.46
CA VAL A 30 8.85 9.29 2.54
C VAL A 30 9.36 8.28 1.53
N THR A 31 9.52 8.71 0.28
CA THR A 31 10.19 7.92 -0.77
C THR A 31 11.66 8.32 -0.78
N GLN A 32 12.59 7.36 -0.76
CA GLN A 32 14.02 7.65 -1.00
C GLN A 32 14.33 7.56 -2.51
N SER A 33 15.26 8.40 -2.97
CA SER A 33 15.58 8.53 -4.40
C SER A 33 16.29 7.29 -4.95
N ALA A 34 16.23 7.13 -6.28
CA ALA A 34 16.62 5.92 -7.01
C ALA A 34 18.15 5.68 -7.14
N PHE A 35 19.00 6.58 -6.63
CA PHE A 35 20.47 6.46 -6.76
C PHE A 35 21.07 5.25 -6.04
N SER A 36 20.32 4.60 -5.14
CA SER A 36 20.77 3.41 -4.39
C SER A 36 20.12 2.09 -4.85
N GLY A 37 19.51 2.04 -6.04
CA GLY A 37 18.95 0.81 -6.59
C GLY A 37 17.62 0.38 -5.95
N GLY A 38 16.51 0.80 -6.56
CA GLY A 38 15.16 0.34 -6.23
C GLY A 38 14.49 1.14 -5.12
N GLY A 39 13.68 2.13 -5.50
CA GLY A 39 13.03 3.08 -4.59
C GLY A 39 12.43 2.45 -3.33
N THR A 40 13.04 2.76 -2.20
CA THR A 40 12.63 2.38 -0.85
C THR A 40 11.63 3.40 -0.29
N TYR A 41 10.79 2.95 0.63
CA TYR A 41 9.96 3.85 1.45
C TYR A 41 10.38 3.77 2.91
N GLN A 42 10.26 4.88 3.62
CA GLN A 42 10.43 4.91 5.07
C GLN A 42 9.21 5.51 5.72
N VAL A 43 8.78 4.89 6.81
CA VAL A 43 7.81 5.45 7.76
C VAL A 43 8.62 6.10 8.86
N GLN A 44 8.38 7.38 9.08
CA GLN A 44 9.05 8.16 10.11
C GLN A 44 8.01 8.77 11.05
N ASP A 45 8.33 8.82 12.35
CA ASP A 45 7.54 9.60 13.29
C ASP A 45 7.67 11.11 13.02
N LEU A 46 7.04 11.95 13.86
CA LEU A 46 7.14 13.40 13.71
C LEU A 46 8.55 13.94 13.98
N GLY A 47 9.31 13.28 14.86
CA GLY A 47 10.71 13.59 15.17
C GLY A 47 11.69 13.19 14.06
N GLY A 48 11.24 12.41 13.07
CA GLY A 48 12.07 11.93 11.97
C GLY A 48 12.74 10.58 12.24
N ASN A 49 12.42 9.92 13.36
CA ASN A 49 12.95 8.61 13.67
C ASN A 49 12.32 7.56 12.76
N LEU A 50 13.12 6.59 12.33
CA LEU A 50 12.66 5.47 11.50
C LEU A 50 11.75 4.56 12.33
N VAL A 51 10.57 4.27 11.80
CA VAL A 51 9.62 3.29 12.36
C VAL A 51 9.60 2.02 11.52
N LEU A 52 9.47 2.17 10.19
CA LEU A 52 9.46 1.06 9.24
C LEU A 52 10.24 1.41 7.98
N LYS A 53 10.87 0.40 7.37
CA LYS A 53 11.57 0.51 6.09
C LYS A 53 11.03 -0.51 5.11
N PHE A 54 10.64 -0.05 3.92
CA PHE A 54 10.15 -0.87 2.82
C PHE A 54 11.27 -1.04 1.80
N VAL A 55 11.64 -2.29 1.53
CA VAL A 55 12.73 -2.66 0.64
C VAL A 55 12.21 -3.59 -0.44
N LYS A 56 12.54 -3.33 -1.71
CA LYS A 56 12.20 -4.24 -2.79
C LYS A 56 12.99 -5.54 -2.67
N SER A 57 12.36 -6.69 -2.89
CA SER A 57 13.05 -7.99 -2.85
C SER A 57 14.10 -8.13 -3.96
N SER A 58 13.91 -7.46 -5.09
CA SER A 58 14.92 -7.32 -6.15
C SER A 58 14.57 -6.12 -7.05
N PHE A 59 15.52 -5.67 -7.88
CA PHE A 59 15.30 -4.56 -8.81
C PHE A 59 14.14 -4.80 -9.80
N LEU A 60 13.94 -6.05 -10.21
CA LEU A 60 12.89 -6.48 -11.14
C LEU A 60 11.58 -6.84 -10.45
N SER A 61 11.58 -7.01 -9.13
CA SER A 61 10.41 -7.44 -8.38
C SER A 61 9.55 -6.26 -7.95
N SER A 62 8.23 -6.45 -8.02
CA SER A 62 7.27 -5.58 -7.34
C SER A 62 7.12 -5.94 -5.86
N ASN A 63 7.64 -7.09 -5.41
CA ASN A 63 7.52 -7.52 -4.03
C ASN A 63 8.37 -6.65 -3.11
N GLN A 64 7.86 -6.41 -1.91
CA GLN A 64 8.54 -5.63 -0.89
C GLN A 64 8.60 -6.39 0.43
N VAL A 65 9.70 -6.26 1.13
CA VAL A 65 9.85 -6.66 2.52
C VAL A 65 9.82 -5.40 3.39
N VAL A 66 8.97 -5.43 4.40
CA VAL A 66 8.84 -4.38 5.41
C VAL A 66 9.69 -4.80 6.60
N HIS A 67 10.59 -3.92 7.02
CA HIS A 67 11.44 -4.09 8.18
C HIS A 67 11.06 -3.09 9.28
N ASP A 68 11.17 -3.51 10.55
CA ASP A 68 11.12 -2.59 11.69
C ASP A 68 12.38 -1.71 11.79
N ALA A 69 12.42 -0.83 12.79
CA ALA A 69 13.56 0.04 13.05
C ALA A 69 14.87 -0.71 13.37
N ASN A 70 14.78 -1.97 13.84
CA ASN A 70 15.91 -2.83 14.16
C ASN A 70 16.36 -3.69 12.95
N GLY A 71 15.64 -3.62 11.83
CA GLY A 71 15.93 -4.39 10.62
C GLY A 71 15.27 -5.77 10.58
N ASN A 72 14.40 -6.13 11.53
CA ASN A 72 13.68 -7.40 11.50
C ASN A 72 12.56 -7.36 10.46
N PRO A 73 12.37 -8.43 9.65
CA PRO A 73 11.28 -8.49 8.68
C PRO A 73 9.93 -8.68 9.40
N VAL A 74 9.00 -7.76 9.17
CA VAL A 74 7.66 -7.79 9.81
C VAL A 74 6.57 -8.24 8.86
N VAL A 75 6.66 -7.81 7.59
CA VAL A 75 5.67 -8.13 6.55
C VAL A 75 6.34 -8.30 5.19
N ILE A 76 5.80 -9.20 4.38
CA ILE A 76 6.16 -9.36 2.98
C ILE A 76 4.93 -9.01 2.13
N LEU A 77 5.07 -7.99 1.29
CA LEU A 77 4.05 -7.53 0.34
C LEU A 77 4.33 -8.14 -1.03
N LYS A 78 3.37 -8.88 -1.56
CA LYS A 78 3.50 -9.61 -2.83
C LYS A 78 2.43 -9.18 -3.81
N LYS A 79 2.84 -8.74 -5.01
CA LYS A 79 1.92 -8.46 -6.11
C LYS A 79 1.53 -9.77 -6.78
N LYS A 80 0.24 -9.99 -7.01
CA LYS A 80 -0.25 -11.16 -7.75
C LYS A 80 -0.14 -10.88 -9.25
N THR A 81 0.74 -11.62 -9.93
CA THR A 81 1.16 -11.38 -11.34
C THR A 81 0.06 -11.58 -12.38
N PHE A 82 -1.08 -12.20 -12.03
CA PHE A 82 -2.23 -12.43 -12.91
C PHE A 82 -3.55 -11.94 -12.31
N SER A 83 -3.56 -10.73 -11.74
CA SER A 83 -4.78 -10.13 -11.20
C SER A 83 -5.21 -8.91 -12.02
N ALA A 84 -6.40 -8.98 -12.63
CA ALA A 84 -6.99 -7.84 -13.35
C ALA A 84 -7.23 -6.62 -12.45
N ARG A 85 -7.47 -6.83 -11.15
CA ARG A 85 -7.64 -5.77 -10.15
C ARG A 85 -6.33 -5.33 -9.48
N GLY A 86 -5.20 -5.87 -9.93
CA GLY A 86 -3.87 -5.58 -9.37
C GLY A 86 -3.79 -5.98 -7.90
N LYS A 87 -4.25 -7.19 -7.55
CA LYS A 87 -4.27 -7.72 -6.19
C LYS A 87 -2.86 -7.81 -5.58
N TRP A 88 -2.76 -7.42 -4.33
CA TRP A 88 -1.60 -7.59 -3.46
C TRP A 88 -1.99 -8.42 -2.25
N ASP A 89 -1.08 -9.27 -1.81
CA ASP A 89 -1.20 -10.07 -0.59
C ASP A 89 -0.06 -9.69 0.36
N ALA A 90 -0.39 -9.50 1.63
CA ALA A 90 0.56 -9.23 2.70
C ALA A 90 0.69 -10.43 3.61
N PHE A 91 1.91 -10.91 3.80
CA PHE A 91 2.23 -12.08 4.62
C PHE A 91 3.10 -11.69 5.81
N ARG A 92 3.04 -12.46 6.89
CA ARG A 92 3.91 -12.27 8.06
C ARG A 92 5.39 -12.46 7.67
N GLY A 93 6.27 -11.56 8.14
CA GLY A 93 7.67 -11.48 7.71
C GLY A 93 8.63 -12.46 8.36
N ASN A 94 8.25 -13.08 9.48
CA ASN A 94 9.13 -13.95 10.27
C ASN A 94 9.20 -15.41 9.78
N LYS A 95 8.49 -15.78 8.70
CA LYS A 95 8.46 -17.16 8.21
C LYS A 95 9.01 -17.30 6.80
N LYS A 96 9.80 -18.36 6.58
CA LYS A 96 10.40 -18.72 5.28
C LYS A 96 9.37 -19.26 4.28
N ALA A 97 8.22 -19.74 4.74
CA ALA A 97 7.15 -20.29 3.92
C ALA A 97 5.96 -19.33 3.87
N HIS A 98 5.48 -19.01 2.67
CA HIS A 98 4.28 -18.19 2.45
C HIS A 98 3.03 -19.08 2.56
N GLU A 99 2.78 -19.60 3.76
CA GLU A 99 1.64 -20.49 3.96
C GLU A 99 0.33 -19.70 3.99
N PRO A 100 -0.82 -20.30 3.62
CA PRO A 100 -2.12 -19.65 3.72
C PRO A 100 -2.42 -19.08 5.12
N GLY A 101 -1.86 -19.70 6.18
CA GLY A 101 -1.98 -19.24 7.56
C GLY A 101 -1.16 -18.00 7.92
N ASP A 102 -0.27 -17.54 7.04
CA ASP A 102 0.56 -16.36 7.25
C ASP A 102 0.03 -15.12 6.53
N LEU A 103 -1.07 -15.25 5.77
CA LEU A 103 -1.75 -14.11 5.16
C LEU A 103 -2.28 -13.19 6.26
N LEU A 104 -1.93 -11.90 6.18
CA LEU A 104 -2.39 -10.86 7.11
C LEU A 104 -3.54 -10.06 6.50
N PHE A 105 -3.44 -9.72 5.20
CA PHE A 105 -4.50 -9.10 4.44
C PHE A 105 -4.27 -9.22 2.93
N SER A 106 -5.36 -9.09 2.17
CA SER A 106 -5.33 -8.89 0.72
C SER A 106 -5.86 -7.50 0.39
N MET A 107 -5.24 -6.82 -0.58
CA MET A 107 -5.68 -5.52 -1.09
C MET A 107 -5.87 -5.58 -2.60
N GLU A 108 -7.02 -5.12 -3.10
CA GLU A 108 -7.29 -5.04 -4.55
C GLU A 108 -8.14 -3.82 -4.91
N LYS A 109 -8.09 -3.41 -6.18
CA LYS A 109 -8.94 -2.31 -6.65
C LYS A 109 -10.41 -2.72 -6.58
N ALA A 110 -11.25 -1.91 -5.94
CA ALA A 110 -12.66 -2.24 -5.72
C ALA A 110 -13.48 -2.30 -7.04
N SER A 111 -13.01 -1.63 -8.08
CA SER A 111 -13.62 -1.67 -9.40
C SER A 111 -12.60 -1.49 -10.51
N LEU A 112 -12.84 -2.14 -11.65
CA LEU A 112 -12.04 -1.96 -12.87
C LEU A 112 -12.32 -0.62 -13.55
N ILE A 113 -13.41 0.05 -13.16
CA ILE A 113 -13.83 1.34 -13.70
C ILE A 113 -12.81 2.44 -13.30
N PRO A 114 -12.27 3.21 -14.26
CA PRO A 114 -11.20 4.18 -14.00
C PRO A 114 -11.53 5.26 -12.96
N TRP A 115 -12.75 5.80 -12.97
CA TRP A 115 -13.17 6.89 -12.07
C TRP A 115 -13.52 6.44 -10.64
N LYS A 116 -13.59 5.13 -10.38
CA LYS A 116 -13.85 4.62 -9.04
C LYS A 116 -12.54 4.58 -8.25
N SER A 117 -12.39 5.55 -7.36
CA SER A 117 -11.16 5.79 -6.59
C SER A 117 -11.15 5.06 -5.24
N SER A 118 -11.20 3.72 -5.28
CA SER A 118 -11.14 2.93 -4.04
C SER A 118 -10.47 1.56 -4.19
N PHE A 119 -9.87 1.13 -3.10
CA PHE A 119 -9.33 -0.21 -2.89
C PHE A 119 -10.06 -0.87 -1.73
N ARG A 120 -10.33 -2.16 -1.91
CA ARG A 120 -10.87 -3.04 -0.88
C ARG A 120 -9.72 -3.79 -0.23
N ILE A 121 -9.76 -3.89 1.09
CA ILE A 121 -8.80 -4.65 1.88
C ILE A 121 -9.57 -5.66 2.73
N GLN A 122 -9.18 -6.92 2.65
CA GLN A 122 -9.84 -8.04 3.32
C GLN A 122 -8.85 -8.73 4.25
N LEU A 123 -9.30 -9.03 5.46
CA LEU A 123 -8.58 -9.88 6.40
C LEU A 123 -8.90 -11.37 6.17
N PRO A 124 -8.01 -12.30 6.53
CA PRO A 124 -8.29 -13.73 6.49
C PRO A 124 -9.42 -14.10 7.46
N GLY A 125 -10.25 -15.06 7.06
CA GLY A 125 -11.20 -15.71 7.98
C GLY A 125 -12.43 -14.89 8.39
N ASN A 126 -12.51 -13.60 8.04
CA ASN A 126 -13.69 -12.78 8.36
C ASN A 126 -14.12 -11.88 7.19
N ALA A 127 -15.29 -12.17 6.62
CA ALA A 127 -15.88 -11.36 5.55
C ALA A 127 -16.40 -9.99 6.04
N SER A 128 -16.60 -9.82 7.34
CA SER A 128 -17.12 -8.60 7.95
C SER A 128 -16.04 -7.59 8.34
N ASP A 129 -14.76 -8.00 8.42
CA ASP A 129 -13.65 -7.11 8.77
C ASP A 129 -13.04 -6.48 7.50
N GLU A 130 -13.87 -5.74 6.77
CA GLU A 130 -13.48 -5.08 5.53
C GLU A 130 -12.96 -3.66 5.81
N PHE A 131 -11.80 -3.34 5.25
CA PHE A 131 -11.34 -1.95 5.15
C PHE A 131 -11.47 -1.45 3.72
N THR A 132 -11.71 -0.15 3.58
CA THR A 132 -11.73 0.51 2.27
C THR A 132 -10.80 1.71 2.27
N LEU A 133 -9.81 1.70 1.38
CA LEU A 133 -9.00 2.88 1.10
C LEU A 133 -9.68 3.66 -0.02
N ARG A 134 -10.11 4.89 0.26
CA ARG A 134 -10.64 5.85 -0.71
C ARG A 134 -9.60 6.93 -0.99
N TYR A 135 -9.58 7.44 -2.21
CA TYR A 135 -8.74 8.58 -2.58
C TYR A 135 -9.52 9.53 -3.49
N ASN A 136 -9.14 10.80 -3.52
CA ASN A 136 -9.74 11.78 -4.43
C ASN A 136 -9.23 11.59 -5.88
N GLY A 137 -9.82 12.27 -6.87
CA GLY A 137 -9.45 12.09 -8.28
C GLY A 137 -7.96 12.30 -8.59
N TRP A 138 -7.31 13.21 -7.86
CA TRP A 138 -5.88 13.54 -8.02
C TRP A 138 -4.94 12.72 -7.13
N ALA A 139 -5.47 11.75 -6.37
CA ALA A 139 -4.70 10.93 -5.44
C ALA A 139 -3.83 11.75 -4.45
N SER A 140 -4.30 12.94 -4.08
CA SER A 140 -3.61 13.82 -3.13
C SER A 140 -4.11 13.63 -1.70
N HIS A 141 -5.31 13.10 -1.52
CA HIS A 141 -5.94 12.87 -0.23
C HIS A 141 -6.52 11.46 -0.17
N PHE A 142 -6.28 10.77 0.93
CA PHE A 142 -6.65 9.38 1.18
C PHE A 142 -7.43 9.27 2.48
N LYS A 143 -8.41 8.36 2.51
CA LYS A 143 -9.14 7.97 3.72
C LYS A 143 -9.19 6.46 3.83
N LEU A 144 -8.77 5.93 4.97
CA LEU A 144 -8.98 4.53 5.32
C LEU A 144 -10.26 4.42 6.15
N HIS A 145 -11.20 3.61 5.68
CA HIS A 145 -12.43 3.30 6.37
C HIS A 145 -12.39 1.88 6.95
N HIS A 146 -13.02 1.69 8.10
CA HIS A 146 -13.35 0.39 8.67
C HIS A 146 -14.81 0.43 9.13
N ASN A 147 -15.64 -0.52 8.67
CA ASN A 147 -17.08 -0.55 8.96
C ASN A 147 -17.78 0.81 8.75
N GLY A 148 -17.44 1.48 7.64
CA GLY A 148 -18.02 2.78 7.25
C GLY A 148 -17.36 4.00 7.91
N ALA A 149 -16.75 3.86 9.07
CA ALA A 149 -16.10 4.95 9.78
C ALA A 149 -14.69 5.24 9.24
N VAL A 150 -14.33 6.52 9.08
CA VAL A 150 -12.95 6.93 8.77
C VAL A 150 -12.08 6.69 10.00
N ILE A 151 -11.03 5.90 9.84
CA ILE A 151 -10.07 5.57 10.92
C ILE A 151 -8.69 6.19 10.70
N ALA A 152 -8.36 6.57 9.47
CA ALA A 152 -7.14 7.31 9.16
C ALA A 152 -7.30 8.14 7.89
N GLU A 153 -6.50 9.20 7.79
CA GLU A 153 -6.42 10.07 6.63
C GLU A 153 -4.95 10.31 6.25
N ALA A 154 -4.67 10.52 4.97
CA ALA A 154 -3.33 10.86 4.51
C ALA A 154 -3.35 11.90 3.39
N ASP A 155 -2.42 12.84 3.46
CA ASP A 155 -2.27 13.94 2.50
C ASP A 155 -0.89 13.90 1.84
N MET A 156 -0.88 13.96 0.51
CA MET A 156 0.35 14.07 -0.27
C MET A 156 0.86 15.50 -0.24
N LYS A 157 1.98 15.74 0.44
CA LYS A 157 2.72 16.99 0.35
C LYS A 157 3.76 16.91 -0.76
N ARG A 158 3.56 17.72 -1.80
CA ARG A 158 4.56 17.95 -2.86
C ARG A 158 5.61 18.92 -2.32
N LYS A 159 6.88 18.55 -2.42
CA LYS A 159 8.01 19.46 -2.20
C LYS A 159 8.55 19.83 -3.59
N PHE A 160 8.81 21.12 -3.82
CA PHE A 160 9.19 21.66 -5.13
C PHE A 160 10.49 21.07 -5.72
N LEU A 161 11.32 20.42 -4.89
CA LEU A 161 12.64 19.89 -5.25
C LEU A 161 12.91 18.47 -4.71
N SER A 162 11.93 17.79 -4.08
CA SER A 162 12.15 16.46 -3.49
C SER A 162 11.01 15.49 -3.74
N ASN A 163 11.27 14.22 -3.48
CA ASN A 163 10.27 13.16 -3.47
C ASN A 163 9.04 13.56 -2.63
N SER A 164 7.85 13.25 -3.12
CA SER A 164 6.60 13.51 -2.41
C SER A 164 6.51 12.69 -1.12
N GLN A 165 6.03 13.32 -0.05
CA GLN A 165 5.81 12.67 1.24
C GLN A 165 4.31 12.60 1.53
N LEU A 166 3.85 11.49 2.10
CA LEU A 166 2.50 11.41 2.67
C LEU A 166 2.60 11.77 4.14
N ILE A 167 1.76 12.70 4.59
CA ILE A 167 1.52 12.94 6.01
C ILE A 167 0.27 12.14 6.36
N VAL A 168 0.39 11.25 7.34
CA VAL A 168 -0.65 10.30 7.70
C VAL A 168 -1.10 10.58 9.12
N THR A 169 -2.40 10.71 9.34
CA THR A 169 -3.01 10.84 10.66
C THR A 169 -3.90 9.64 10.92
N ALA A 170 -3.62 8.88 11.97
CA ALA A 170 -4.35 7.69 12.37
C ALA A 170 -5.08 7.91 13.70
N LYS A 171 -6.29 7.38 13.84
CA LYS A 171 -7.00 7.33 15.13
C LYS A 171 -6.29 6.38 16.10
N ALA A 172 -6.61 6.51 17.39
CA ALA A 172 -6.17 5.58 18.42
C ALA A 172 -6.56 4.14 18.06
N GLY A 173 -5.69 3.18 18.37
CA GLY A 173 -5.92 1.75 18.11
C GLY A 173 -5.72 1.31 16.66
N VAL A 174 -5.43 2.22 15.72
CA VAL A 174 -5.10 1.84 14.34
C VAL A 174 -3.67 1.30 14.28
N ASP A 175 -3.51 0.12 13.67
CA ASP A 175 -2.20 -0.46 13.37
C ASP A 175 -1.47 0.38 12.31
N GLN A 176 -0.42 1.08 12.76
CA GLN A 176 0.38 1.97 11.93
C GLN A 176 1.13 1.22 10.82
N ALA A 177 1.62 0.00 11.08
CA ALA A 177 2.33 -0.78 10.08
C ALA A 177 1.38 -1.22 8.97
N PHE A 178 0.15 -1.60 9.34
CA PHE A 178 -0.88 -1.98 8.39
C PHE A 178 -1.26 -0.81 7.49
N LEU A 179 -1.56 0.34 8.09
CA LEU A 179 -1.90 1.57 7.37
C LEU A 179 -0.77 2.01 6.42
N ALA A 180 0.48 1.95 6.87
CA ALA A 180 1.63 2.26 6.02
C ALA A 180 1.76 1.30 4.83
N SER A 181 1.57 0.00 5.08
CA SER A 181 1.62 -1.04 4.03
C SER A 181 0.56 -0.82 2.96
N VAL A 182 -0.67 -0.49 3.35
CA VAL A 182 -1.78 -0.16 2.43
C VAL A 182 -1.43 1.04 1.54
N LEU A 183 -0.88 2.11 2.12
CA LEU A 183 -0.50 3.32 1.38
C LEU A 183 0.70 3.08 0.43
N VAL A 184 1.65 2.24 0.84
CA VAL A 184 2.80 1.87 -0.01
C VAL A 184 2.35 0.98 -1.18
N ILE A 185 1.46 0.01 -0.96
CA ILE A 185 0.84 -0.79 -2.03
C ILE A 185 0.18 0.12 -3.06
N TYR A 186 -0.59 1.12 -2.59
CA TYR A 186 -1.20 2.10 -3.50
C TYR A 186 -0.15 2.83 -4.35
N ARG A 187 0.94 3.31 -3.75
CA ARG A 187 2.01 3.99 -4.50
C ARG A 187 2.68 3.10 -5.55
N GLU A 188 2.94 1.83 -5.23
CA GLU A 188 3.48 0.88 -6.21
C GLU A 188 2.49 0.55 -7.33
N TRP A 189 1.19 0.48 -7.00
CA TRP A 189 0.14 0.37 -8.01
C TRP A 189 0.12 1.58 -8.94
N GLN A 190 0.19 2.80 -8.40
CA GLN A 190 0.20 4.04 -9.20
C GLN A 190 1.42 4.11 -10.13
N LYS A 191 2.62 3.77 -9.63
CA LYS A 191 3.83 3.69 -10.46
C LYS A 191 3.68 2.67 -11.60
N SER A 192 3.07 1.51 -11.32
CA SER A 192 2.83 0.47 -12.33
C SER A 192 1.92 0.98 -13.46
N GLN A 193 0.90 1.78 -13.15
CA GLN A 193 0.00 2.33 -14.16
C GLN A 193 0.67 3.40 -15.03
N GLN A 194 1.48 4.26 -14.41
CA GLN A 194 2.25 5.29 -15.14
C GLN A 194 3.22 4.65 -16.14
N ALA A 195 3.97 3.62 -15.71
CA ALA A 195 4.89 2.89 -16.57
C ALA A 195 4.18 2.22 -17.77
N ALA A 196 2.99 1.65 -17.54
CA ALA A 196 2.17 1.07 -18.62
C ALA A 196 1.70 2.13 -19.64
N SER A 197 1.33 3.33 -19.18
CA SER A 197 0.92 4.43 -20.06
C SER A 197 2.08 5.04 -20.87
N SER A 198 3.30 5.05 -20.33
CA SER A 198 4.49 5.56 -21.04
C SER A 198 5.10 4.57 -22.03
N GLY A 199 4.86 3.26 -21.85
CA GLY A 199 5.39 2.21 -22.73
C GLY A 199 4.63 2.03 -24.05
N GLY A 200 3.44 2.61 -24.20
CA GLY A 200 2.59 2.47 -25.38
C GLY A 200 2.95 3.37 -26.58
N ALA A 201 3.94 4.26 -26.45
CA ALA A 201 4.25 5.27 -27.47
C ALA A 201 5.36 4.86 -28.47
N ALA A 202 5.96 3.67 -28.36
CA ALA A 202 7.04 3.21 -29.23
C ALA A 202 6.64 1.95 -30.01
N GLY A 203 5.80 2.12 -31.04
CA GLY A 203 5.33 1.00 -31.87
C GLY A 203 4.62 1.47 -33.14
N GLY A 204 5.26 2.34 -33.91
CA GLY A 204 4.67 2.90 -35.12
C GLY A 204 5.73 3.40 -36.10
N MET A 205 6.58 2.50 -36.60
CA MET A 205 7.27 2.70 -37.89
C MET A 205 6.88 1.52 -38.78
N ALA A 206 5.81 1.74 -39.55
CA ALA A 206 5.38 0.84 -40.61
C ALA A 206 6.36 0.92 -41.78
N ALA A 207 6.72 -0.25 -42.28
CA ALA A 207 7.53 -0.47 -43.46
C ALA A 207 6.87 0.11 -44.73
N GLY A 208 7.64 0.85 -45.54
CA GLY A 208 7.32 1.14 -46.93
C GLY A 208 8.19 0.27 -47.84
N GLY A 209 7.58 -0.75 -48.43
CA GLY A 209 8.23 -1.77 -49.26
C GLY A 209 8.68 -1.26 -50.64
N GLY A 210 9.67 -1.94 -51.20
CA GLY A 210 10.10 -1.82 -52.59
C GLY A 210 9.30 -2.71 -53.55
N GLY A 211 9.48 -2.42 -54.83
CA GLY A 211 9.01 -3.15 -56.01
C GLY A 211 8.52 -2.16 -57.06
N GLY A 212 8.94 -2.16 -58.31
CA GLY A 212 9.80 -3.04 -59.08
C GLY A 212 9.92 -2.46 -60.49
N THR A 213 11.01 -2.80 -61.16
CA THR A 213 11.33 -2.49 -62.56
C THR A 213 10.37 -3.18 -63.54
N VAL A 214 10.14 -2.53 -64.67
CA VAL A 214 9.91 -3.18 -65.98
C VAL A 214 11.07 -2.83 -66.90
#